data_AF-A0A1I2V2N3-F1
#
_entry.id   AF-A0A1I2V2N3-F1
#
_cell.length_a   1.000
_cell.length_b   1.000
_cell.length_c   1.000
_cell.angle_alpha   90.00
_cell.angle_beta   90.00
_cell.angle_gamma   90.00
#
_symmetry.space_group_name_H-M   'P 1'
#
loop_
_entity.id
_entity.type
_entity.pdbx_description
1 polymer ?
#
loop_
_entity_poly.entity_id
_entity_poly.type
_entity_poly.pdbx_seq_one_letter_code
_entity_poly.pdbx_strand_id
1 'polypeptide(L)'
;MAYIDHIKVDYSDQTDELRKEYIKRDKKYLAQIIQDRIAKDIDNIVNRWYELNDIGHIPVEEKFLDLLKEAEQLYSFGYYTGAVAIVGIATEEYSKFLYCKYIGGVDKLTQKDRIDELQKFNHISNILKNKLHDIRKIRNECMHYNAGFKTLQDEELKLKAKNMLNLYKDVLADIVDKNVDSINKVISAFNSDSEREFVLKCRNIMMKNGVNLQLPPNIKNQVRQSVYHVEEVDIEGTLFKEITLFDIFDGELPLVVDLTIPQSDHISESGLKEGNIIFATLISSVSDVGMTSEWNLINIDVP
;
A
#
# COMPACT_ATOMS: atom_id res chain seq x y z
N MET A 1 -29.88 -5.61 20.48
CA MET A 1 -28.62 -5.29 21.20
C MET A 1 -28.77 -3.90 21.80
N ALA A 2 -28.33 -3.69 23.04
CA ALA A 2 -28.32 -2.36 23.65
C ALA A 2 -26.97 -1.68 23.33
N TYR A 3 -27.00 -0.41 22.94
CA TYR A 3 -25.80 0.41 22.78
C TYR A 3 -25.43 1.02 24.14
N ILE A 4 -24.16 0.89 24.54
CA ILE A 4 -23.62 1.34 25.83
C ILE A 4 -22.44 2.28 25.53
N ASP A 5 -22.60 3.56 25.81
CA ASP A 5 -21.58 4.59 25.60
C ASP A 5 -20.97 5.04 26.93
N HIS A 6 -20.00 4.26 27.41
CA HIS A 6 -19.32 4.50 28.68
C HIS A 6 -17.80 4.40 28.52
N ILE A 7 -17.26 4.99 27.45
CA ILE A 7 -15.80 5.02 27.19
C ILE A 7 -15.10 6.01 28.12
N LYS A 8 -15.81 7.00 28.65
CA LYS A 8 -15.26 8.09 29.48
C LYS A 8 -15.93 8.13 30.84
N VAL A 9 -15.13 8.33 31.88
CA VAL A 9 -15.60 8.68 33.21
C VAL A 9 -15.75 10.19 33.31
N ASP A 10 -16.79 10.65 34.00
CA ASP A 10 -16.92 12.07 34.37
C ASP A 10 -16.03 12.37 35.58
N TYR A 11 -15.14 13.35 35.43
CA TYR A 11 -14.21 13.84 36.45
C TYR A 11 -14.45 15.32 36.75
N SER A 12 -15.69 15.79 36.54
CA SER A 12 -16.11 17.17 36.81
C SER A 12 -15.94 17.57 38.28
N ASP A 13 -16.00 16.60 39.19
CA ASP A 13 -15.80 16.72 40.64
C ASP A 13 -14.34 16.87 41.08
N GLN A 14 -13.37 16.57 40.21
CA GLN A 14 -11.93 16.63 40.50
C GLN A 14 -11.33 18.01 40.18
N THR A 15 -10.21 18.36 40.83
CA THR A 15 -9.42 19.55 40.48
C THR A 15 -8.84 19.44 39.08
N ASP A 16 -8.54 20.57 38.42
CA ASP A 16 -8.04 20.57 37.04
C ASP A 16 -6.73 19.77 36.84
N GLU A 17 -5.85 19.79 37.84
CA GLU A 17 -4.59 19.03 37.84
C GLU A 17 -4.85 17.53 37.92
N LEU A 18 -5.63 17.08 38.91
CA LEU A 18 -5.99 15.66 39.07
C LEU A 18 -6.81 15.14 37.88
N ARG A 19 -7.73 15.95 37.34
CA ARG A 19 -8.52 15.62 36.15
C ARG A 19 -7.63 15.30 34.95
N LYS A 20 -6.57 16.08 34.71
CA LYS A 20 -5.62 15.84 33.60
C LYS A 20 -4.88 14.51 33.79
N GLU A 21 -4.47 14.20 35.01
CA GLU A 21 -3.78 12.94 35.32
C GLU A 21 -4.69 11.73 35.12
N TYR A 22 -5.93 11.78 35.59
CA TYR A 22 -6.92 10.72 35.37
C TYR A 22 -7.22 10.52 33.88
N ILE A 23 -7.48 11.60 33.13
CA ILE A 23 -7.71 11.50 31.69
C ILE A 23 -6.49 10.91 30.97
N LYS A 24 -5.27 11.28 31.36
CA LYS A 24 -4.04 10.73 30.77
C LYS A 24 -3.92 9.23 31.04
N ARG A 25 -4.19 8.79 32.26
CA ARG A 25 -4.20 7.36 32.63
C ARG A 25 -5.23 6.58 31.83
N ASP A 26 -6.47 7.08 31.76
CA ASP A 26 -7.56 6.40 31.08
C ASP A 26 -7.34 6.34 29.57
N LYS A 27 -6.82 7.40 28.95
CA LYS A 27 -6.39 7.37 27.54
C LYS A 27 -5.33 6.32 27.28
N LYS A 28 -4.33 6.19 28.17
CA LYS A 28 -3.29 5.15 28.06
C LYS A 28 -3.89 3.75 28.14
N TYR A 29 -4.83 3.54 29.06
CA TYR A 29 -5.50 2.26 29.20
C TYR A 29 -6.40 1.94 27.99
N LEU A 30 -7.15 2.91 27.48
CA LEU A 30 -7.93 2.76 26.26
C LEU A 30 -7.06 2.40 25.05
N ALA A 31 -5.89 3.03 24.91
CA ALA A 31 -4.93 2.69 23.86
C ALA A 31 -4.48 1.24 23.94
N GLN A 32 -4.22 0.71 25.15
CA GLN A 32 -3.88 -0.71 25.35
C GLN A 32 -5.04 -1.64 24.94
N ILE A 33 -6.28 -1.32 25.33
CA ILE A 33 -7.46 -2.08 24.92
C ILE A 33 -7.57 -2.14 23.39
N ILE A 34 -7.35 -1.02 22.70
CA ILE A 34 -7.40 -0.94 21.23
C ILE A 34 -6.28 -1.77 20.61
N GLN A 35 -5.04 -1.66 21.13
CA GLN A 35 -3.90 -2.44 20.67
C GLN A 35 -4.14 -3.94 20.81
N ASP A 36 -4.61 -4.40 21.97
CA ASP A 36 -4.91 -5.81 22.22
C ASP A 36 -5.99 -6.33 21.27
N ARG A 37 -7.00 -5.49 20.97
CA ARG A 37 -8.06 -5.85 20.03
C ARG A 37 -7.53 -6.04 18.62
N ILE A 38 -6.69 -5.12 18.13
CA ILE A 38 -6.09 -5.22 16.80
C ILE A 38 -5.14 -6.41 16.73
N ALA A 39 -4.29 -6.59 17.74
CA ALA A 39 -3.32 -7.68 17.80
C ALA A 39 -3.98 -9.07 17.76
N LYS A 40 -5.14 -9.23 18.42
CA LYS A 40 -5.91 -10.48 18.39
C LYS A 40 -6.57 -10.79 17.04
N ASP A 41 -6.80 -9.77 16.21
CA ASP A 41 -7.51 -9.90 14.92
C ASP A 41 -6.59 -9.71 13.71
N ILE A 42 -5.29 -9.57 13.93
CA ILE A 42 -4.31 -9.19 12.90
C ILE A 42 -4.33 -10.16 11.70
N ASP A 43 -4.37 -11.47 11.96
CA ASP A 43 -4.38 -12.48 10.89
C ASP A 43 -5.65 -12.38 10.04
N ASN A 44 -6.80 -12.14 10.66
CA ASN A 44 -8.05 -11.96 9.93
C ASN A 44 -8.05 -10.65 9.13
N ILE A 45 -7.45 -9.58 9.66
CA ILE A 45 -7.30 -8.31 8.95
C ILE A 45 -6.44 -8.53 7.69
N VAL A 46 -5.30 -9.21 7.83
CA VAL A 46 -4.42 -9.55 6.70
C VAL A 46 -5.15 -10.44 5.69
N ASN A 47 -5.84 -11.49 6.15
CA ASN A 47 -6.61 -12.37 5.26
C ASN A 47 -7.66 -11.61 4.45
N ARG A 48 -8.37 -10.66 5.07
CA ARG A 48 -9.34 -9.80 4.37
C ARG A 48 -8.69 -8.89 3.34
N TRP A 49 -7.48 -8.36 3.59
CA TRP A 49 -6.74 -7.62 2.57
C TRP A 49 -6.45 -8.46 1.33
N TYR A 50 -6.03 -9.73 1.51
CA TYR A 50 -5.75 -10.65 0.41
C TYR A 50 -7.00 -11.14 -0.35
N GLU A 51 -8.19 -10.95 0.19
CA GLU A 51 -9.44 -11.26 -0.50
C GLU A 51 -9.82 -10.21 -1.57
N LEU A 52 -9.24 -9.01 -1.51
CA LEU A 52 -9.57 -7.90 -2.40
C LEU A 52 -8.70 -7.92 -3.67
N ASN A 53 -9.30 -7.59 -4.81
CA ASN A 53 -8.57 -7.54 -6.08
C ASN A 53 -7.53 -6.41 -6.08
N ASP A 54 -6.37 -6.66 -6.66
CA ASP A 54 -5.37 -5.63 -6.92
C ASP A 54 -5.63 -5.01 -8.31
N ILE A 55 -5.86 -3.69 -8.35
CA ILE A 55 -6.13 -2.94 -9.59
C ILE A 55 -4.91 -2.20 -10.13
N GLY A 56 -3.77 -2.25 -9.45
CA GLY A 56 -2.58 -1.50 -9.86
C GLY A 56 -2.66 -0.01 -9.56
N HIS A 57 -2.14 0.81 -10.48
CA HIS A 57 -1.94 2.24 -10.29
C HIS A 57 -2.97 3.05 -11.07
N ILE A 58 -3.57 4.07 -10.44
CA ILE A 58 -4.44 5.05 -11.10
C ILE A 58 -3.76 6.42 -10.97
N PRO A 59 -3.31 7.04 -12.08
CA PRO A 59 -2.48 8.24 -12.07
C PRO A 59 -3.33 9.51 -11.99
N VAL A 60 -4.35 9.51 -11.14
CA VAL A 60 -5.28 10.62 -10.96
C VAL A 60 -5.45 10.88 -9.48
N GLU A 61 -5.51 12.14 -9.08
CA GLU A 61 -5.77 12.55 -7.70
C GLU A 61 -7.23 12.99 -7.58
N GLU A 62 -8.10 12.05 -7.25
CA GLU A 62 -9.54 12.30 -7.16
C GLU A 62 -10.12 11.71 -5.87
N LYS A 63 -11.11 12.41 -5.32
CA LYS A 63 -11.74 12.06 -4.05
C LYS A 63 -12.32 10.63 -4.04
N PHE A 64 -12.78 10.12 -5.18
CA PHE A 64 -13.33 8.78 -5.29
C PHE A 64 -12.28 7.67 -5.09
N LEU A 65 -10.98 7.99 -5.20
CA LEU A 65 -9.87 7.07 -4.89
C LEU A 65 -9.51 7.09 -3.41
N ASP A 66 -9.61 8.25 -2.74
CA ASP A 66 -9.48 8.31 -1.28
C ASP A 66 -10.59 7.52 -0.59
N LEU A 67 -11.82 7.64 -1.10
CA LEU A 67 -12.96 6.85 -0.65
C LEU A 67 -12.78 5.35 -0.92
N LEU A 68 -12.13 4.97 -2.03
CA LEU A 68 -11.78 3.56 -2.27
C LEU A 68 -10.85 3.04 -1.17
N LYS A 69 -9.76 3.77 -0.86
CA LYS A 69 -8.82 3.40 0.21
C LYS A 69 -9.52 3.26 1.56
N GLU A 70 -10.39 4.21 1.91
CA GLU A 70 -11.17 4.16 3.15
C GLU A 70 -12.10 2.94 3.18
N ALA A 71 -12.77 2.61 2.06
CA ALA A 71 -13.62 1.44 1.99
C ALA A 71 -12.85 0.11 2.13
N GLU A 72 -11.65 0.01 1.55
CA GLU A 72 -10.76 -1.15 1.72
C GLU A 72 -10.33 -1.32 3.17
N GLN A 73 -9.99 -0.22 3.84
CA GLN A 73 -9.66 -0.23 5.27
C GLN A 73 -10.86 -0.70 6.10
N LEU A 74 -12.05 -0.11 5.89
CA LEU A 74 -13.27 -0.50 6.60
C LEU A 74 -13.57 -1.99 6.41
N TYR A 75 -13.47 -2.50 5.19
CA TYR A 75 -13.63 -3.93 4.93
C TYR A 75 -12.62 -4.78 5.70
N SER A 76 -11.34 -4.41 5.62
CA SER A 76 -10.25 -5.16 6.23
C SER A 76 -10.32 -5.18 7.75
N PHE A 77 -10.88 -4.14 8.38
CA PHE A 77 -11.18 -4.10 9.81
C PHE A 77 -12.55 -4.67 10.20
N GLY A 78 -13.37 -5.13 9.24
CA GLY A 78 -14.63 -5.85 9.49
C GLY A 78 -15.85 -4.95 9.58
N TYR A 79 -15.72 -3.69 9.18
CA TYR A 79 -16.79 -2.71 9.11
C TYR A 79 -17.50 -2.77 7.75
N TYR A 80 -18.10 -3.92 7.44
CA TYR A 80 -18.65 -4.22 6.11
C TYR A 80 -19.79 -3.29 5.66
N THR A 81 -20.71 -2.91 6.57
CA THR A 81 -21.76 -1.92 6.28
C THR A 81 -21.15 -0.56 5.92
N GLY A 82 -20.09 -0.16 6.62
CA GLY A 82 -19.34 1.06 6.34
C GLY A 82 -18.68 0.98 4.96
N ALA A 83 -18.00 -0.12 4.66
CA ALA A 83 -17.37 -0.34 3.36
C ALA A 83 -18.39 -0.23 2.21
N VAL A 84 -19.56 -0.88 2.33
CA VAL A 84 -20.65 -0.79 1.34
C VAL A 84 -21.13 0.64 1.15
N ALA A 85 -21.32 1.39 2.24
CA ALA A 85 -21.77 2.77 2.17
C ALA A 85 -20.73 3.66 1.46
N ILE A 86 -19.45 3.56 1.83
CA ILE A 86 -18.37 4.35 1.25
C ILE A 86 -18.15 4.02 -0.23
N VAL A 87 -18.17 2.74 -0.64
CA VAL A 87 -18.08 2.38 -2.07
C VAL A 87 -19.20 3.01 -2.88
N GLY A 88 -20.42 3.05 -2.34
CA GLY A 88 -21.53 3.68 -3.02
C GLY A 88 -21.37 5.20 -3.19
N ILE A 89 -20.77 5.88 -2.20
CA ILE A 89 -20.40 7.30 -2.30
C ILE A 89 -19.28 7.48 -3.33
N ALA A 90 -18.23 6.66 -3.28
CA ALA A 90 -17.13 6.69 -4.23
C ALA A 90 -17.62 6.53 -5.67
N THR A 91 -18.56 5.60 -5.90
CA THR A 91 -19.17 5.35 -7.21
C THR A 91 -20.02 6.52 -7.69
N GLU A 92 -20.68 7.22 -6.78
CA GLU A 92 -21.42 8.44 -7.11
C GLU A 92 -20.47 9.56 -7.54
N GLU A 93 -19.39 9.79 -6.78
CA GLU A 93 -18.37 10.78 -7.12
C GLU A 93 -17.66 10.44 -8.44
N TYR A 94 -17.36 9.16 -8.70
CA TYR A 94 -16.81 8.72 -9.97
C TYR A 94 -17.78 8.95 -11.14
N SER A 95 -19.08 8.70 -10.93
CA SER A 95 -20.10 8.98 -11.95
C SER A 95 -20.18 10.48 -12.27
N LYS A 96 -20.02 11.35 -11.26
CA LYS A 96 -19.92 12.81 -11.47
C LYS A 96 -18.69 13.17 -12.26
N PHE A 97 -17.53 12.62 -11.88
CA PHE A 97 -16.27 12.83 -12.58
C PHE A 97 -16.40 12.48 -14.08
N LEU A 98 -16.93 11.30 -14.41
CA LEU A 98 -17.14 10.89 -15.80
C LEU A 98 -18.08 11.84 -16.55
N TYR A 99 -19.18 12.25 -15.91
CA TYR A 99 -20.15 13.15 -16.53
C TYR A 99 -19.55 14.53 -16.81
N CYS A 100 -18.84 15.11 -15.84
CA CYS A 100 -18.13 16.37 -16.02
C CYS A 100 -17.04 16.27 -17.11
N LYS A 101 -16.32 15.15 -17.16
CA LYS A 101 -15.25 14.91 -18.13
C LYS A 101 -15.75 14.80 -19.57
N TYR A 102 -16.88 14.13 -19.79
CA TYR A 102 -17.33 13.78 -21.14
C TYR A 102 -18.51 14.61 -21.68
N ILE A 103 -19.45 15.00 -20.81
CA ILE A 103 -20.67 15.70 -21.21
C ILE A 103 -20.59 17.18 -20.80
N GLY A 104 -20.13 17.45 -19.58
CA GLY A 104 -20.06 18.80 -19.00
C GLY A 104 -21.42 19.34 -18.52
N GLY A 105 -21.40 20.47 -17.80
CA GLY A 105 -22.61 21.18 -17.33
C GLY A 105 -22.84 21.14 -15.80
N VAL A 106 -23.93 21.74 -15.35
CA VAL A 106 -24.31 21.80 -13.92
C VAL A 106 -24.96 20.46 -13.53
N ASP A 107 -24.29 19.70 -12.66
CA ASP A 107 -24.79 18.41 -12.17
C ASP A 107 -26.00 18.60 -11.24
N LYS A 108 -27.20 18.46 -11.82
CA LYS A 108 -28.48 18.36 -11.09
C LYS A 108 -29.10 16.97 -11.22
N LEU A 109 -28.42 16.05 -11.89
CA LEU A 109 -28.95 14.73 -12.22
C LEU A 109 -28.80 13.79 -11.04
N THR A 110 -29.73 12.84 -10.92
CA THR A 110 -29.54 11.72 -10.00
C THR A 110 -28.42 10.82 -10.52
N GLN A 111 -27.77 10.05 -9.63
CA GLN A 111 -26.78 9.04 -10.03
C GLN A 111 -27.28 8.16 -11.18
N LYS A 112 -28.55 7.73 -11.11
CA LYS A 112 -29.17 6.85 -12.11
C LYS A 112 -29.19 7.53 -13.48
N ASP A 113 -29.70 8.76 -13.54
CA ASP A 113 -29.83 9.51 -14.78
C ASP A 113 -28.44 9.80 -15.37
N ARG A 114 -27.47 10.12 -14.51
CA ARG A 114 -26.06 10.35 -14.90
C ARG A 114 -25.44 9.13 -15.59
N ILE A 115 -25.60 7.94 -15.00
CA ILE A 115 -25.13 6.67 -15.59
C ILE A 115 -25.84 6.39 -16.92
N ASP A 116 -27.15 6.60 -16.97
CA ASP A 116 -27.95 6.32 -18.17
C ASP A 116 -27.58 7.26 -19.33
N GLU A 117 -27.30 8.54 -19.06
CA GLU A 117 -26.81 9.49 -20.07
C GLU A 117 -25.40 9.17 -20.56
N LEU A 118 -24.47 8.87 -19.65
CA LEU A 118 -23.10 8.46 -20.02
C LEU A 118 -23.12 7.28 -21.00
N GLN A 119 -24.03 6.32 -20.79
CA GLN A 119 -24.20 5.20 -21.71
C GLN A 119 -24.90 5.59 -23.01
N LYS A 120 -25.95 6.42 -22.94
CA LYS A 120 -26.69 6.91 -24.12
C LYS A 120 -25.77 7.63 -25.11
N PHE A 121 -24.80 8.38 -24.61
CA PHE A 121 -23.79 9.08 -25.42
C PHE A 121 -22.54 8.23 -25.72
N ASN A 122 -22.55 6.94 -25.41
CA ASN A 122 -21.45 5.99 -25.64
C ASN A 122 -20.13 6.33 -24.94
N HIS A 123 -20.16 7.08 -23.83
CA HIS A 123 -18.98 7.32 -23.00
C HIS A 123 -18.66 6.16 -22.05
N ILE A 124 -19.66 5.32 -21.75
CA ILE A 124 -19.48 4.07 -21.02
C ILE A 124 -20.17 2.92 -21.75
N SER A 125 -19.63 1.71 -21.60
CA SER A 125 -20.24 0.49 -22.16
C SER A 125 -21.49 0.08 -21.38
N ASN A 126 -22.33 -0.76 -22.00
CA ASN A 126 -23.49 -1.35 -21.30
C ASN A 126 -23.06 -2.23 -20.12
N ILE A 127 -21.87 -2.86 -20.21
CA ILE A 127 -21.28 -3.64 -19.11
C ILE A 127 -20.99 -2.71 -17.93
N LEU A 128 -20.28 -1.60 -18.17
CA LEU A 128 -19.92 -0.64 -17.13
C LEU A 128 -21.16 -0.01 -16.48
N LYS A 129 -22.16 0.35 -17.29
CA LYS A 129 -23.49 0.80 -16.83
C LYS A 129 -24.12 -0.19 -15.85
N ASN A 130 -24.16 -1.48 -16.20
CA ASN A 130 -24.77 -2.50 -15.35
C ASN A 130 -24.03 -2.61 -14.02
N LYS A 131 -22.70 -2.63 -14.03
CA LYS A 131 -21.87 -2.64 -12.81
C LYS A 131 -22.19 -1.45 -11.90
N LEU A 132 -22.24 -0.23 -12.46
CA LEU A 132 -22.58 0.99 -11.71
C LEU A 132 -23.99 0.92 -11.10
N HIS A 133 -24.98 0.43 -11.85
CA HIS A 133 -26.34 0.25 -11.34
C HIS A 133 -26.44 -0.84 -10.27
N ASP A 134 -25.66 -1.91 -10.36
CA ASP A 134 -25.65 -2.97 -9.35
C ASP A 134 -25.05 -2.47 -8.02
N ILE A 135 -23.96 -1.71 -8.07
CA ILE A 135 -23.42 -1.01 -6.89
C ILE A 135 -24.50 -0.10 -6.28
N ARG A 136 -25.20 0.68 -7.10
CA ARG A 136 -26.27 1.57 -6.64
C ARG A 136 -27.40 0.82 -5.94
N LYS A 137 -27.83 -0.33 -6.48
CA LYS A 137 -28.87 -1.18 -5.84
C LYS A 137 -28.39 -1.69 -4.48
N ILE A 138 -27.20 -2.26 -4.42
CA ILE A 138 -26.60 -2.79 -3.18
C ILE A 138 -26.51 -1.69 -2.11
N ARG A 139 -26.04 -0.50 -2.50
CA ARG A 139 -25.96 0.66 -1.60
C ARG A 139 -27.34 1.06 -1.09
N ASN A 140 -28.35 1.14 -1.94
CA ASN A 140 -29.70 1.52 -1.52
C ASN A 140 -30.31 0.50 -0.55
N GLU A 141 -30.11 -0.80 -0.79
CA GLU A 141 -30.53 -1.85 0.14
C GLU A 141 -29.89 -1.69 1.54
N CYS A 142 -28.58 -1.40 1.57
CA CYS A 142 -27.82 -1.15 2.78
C CYS A 142 -28.29 0.14 3.50
N MET A 143 -28.33 1.27 2.79
CA MET A 143 -28.64 2.58 3.36
C MET A 143 -30.07 2.70 3.89
N HIS A 144 -31.02 2.03 3.23
CA HIS A 144 -32.40 2.00 3.70
C HIS A 144 -32.64 0.94 4.78
N TYR A 145 -31.62 0.19 5.20
CA TYR A 145 -31.72 -0.88 6.20
C TYR A 145 -32.96 -1.74 5.94
N ASN A 146 -33.12 -2.22 4.71
CA ASN A 146 -34.29 -3.01 4.35
C ASN A 146 -34.35 -4.30 5.18
N ALA A 147 -35.51 -4.95 5.23
CA ALA A 147 -35.71 -6.15 6.05
C ALA A 147 -34.67 -7.25 5.74
N GLY A 148 -34.30 -7.40 4.47
CA GLY A 148 -33.26 -8.35 4.04
C GLY A 148 -31.87 -8.02 4.59
N PHE A 149 -31.46 -6.75 4.59
CA PHE A 149 -30.16 -6.32 5.09
C PHE A 149 -30.07 -6.44 6.62
N LYS A 150 -31.17 -6.16 7.34
CA LYS A 150 -31.24 -6.31 8.81
C LYS A 150 -31.07 -7.75 9.28
N THR A 151 -31.38 -8.72 8.44
CA THR A 151 -31.31 -10.15 8.77
C THR A 151 -30.02 -10.82 8.29
N LEU A 152 -29.17 -10.11 7.54
CA LEU A 152 -27.92 -10.68 7.04
C LEU A 152 -27.01 -11.06 8.21
N GLN A 153 -26.42 -12.26 8.10
CA GLN A 153 -25.35 -12.68 8.99
C GLN A 153 -24.04 -11.98 8.59
N ASP A 154 -23.08 -11.94 9.51
CA ASP A 154 -21.81 -11.23 9.31
C ASP A 154 -21.04 -11.74 8.07
N GLU A 155 -21.04 -13.06 7.82
CA GLU A 155 -20.41 -13.66 6.63
C GLU A 155 -21.10 -13.27 5.31
N GLU A 156 -22.43 -13.16 5.31
CA GLU A 156 -23.17 -12.72 4.12
C GLU A 156 -22.89 -11.25 3.83
N LEU A 157 -22.79 -10.44 4.89
CA LEU A 157 -22.47 -9.02 4.80
C LEU A 157 -21.01 -8.82 4.34
N LYS A 158 -20.06 -9.62 4.84
CA LYS A 158 -18.68 -9.69 4.37
C LYS A 158 -18.64 -9.98 2.88
N LEU A 159 -19.30 -11.04 2.43
CA LEU A 159 -19.33 -11.42 1.01
C LEU A 159 -19.92 -10.30 0.15
N LYS A 160 -21.00 -9.65 0.60
CA LYS A 160 -21.62 -8.53 -0.12
C LYS A 160 -20.68 -7.33 -0.23
N ALA A 161 -19.98 -6.97 0.85
CA ALA A 161 -19.00 -5.89 0.86
C ALA A 161 -17.80 -6.18 -0.06
N LYS A 162 -17.27 -7.41 0.01
CA LYS A 162 -16.19 -7.89 -0.88
C LYS A 162 -16.58 -7.76 -2.35
N ASN A 163 -17.74 -8.28 -2.72
CA ASN A 163 -18.23 -8.25 -4.09
C ASN A 163 -18.43 -6.82 -4.58
N MET A 164 -18.94 -5.93 -3.73
CA MET A 164 -19.14 -4.53 -4.08
C MET A 164 -17.81 -3.77 -4.28
N LEU A 165 -16.81 -4.02 -3.42
CA LEU A 165 -15.46 -3.47 -3.58
C LEU A 165 -14.81 -3.93 -4.89
N ASN A 166 -14.82 -5.22 -5.15
CA ASN A 166 -14.24 -5.78 -6.38
C ASN A 166 -15.00 -5.30 -7.63
N LEU A 167 -16.32 -5.15 -7.55
CA LEU A 167 -17.13 -4.58 -8.63
C LEU A 167 -16.77 -3.12 -8.92
N TYR A 168 -16.55 -2.32 -7.88
CA TYR A 168 -16.13 -0.92 -8.05
C TYR A 168 -14.69 -0.81 -8.57
N LYS A 169 -13.80 -1.68 -8.12
CA LYS A 169 -12.44 -1.84 -8.66
C LYS A 169 -12.46 -2.14 -10.16
N ASP A 170 -13.33 -3.04 -10.61
CA ASP A 170 -13.52 -3.31 -12.03
C ASP A 170 -14.06 -2.10 -12.81
N VAL A 171 -14.91 -1.27 -12.19
CA VAL A 171 -15.44 -0.04 -12.80
C VAL A 171 -14.31 0.95 -13.07
N LEU A 172 -13.28 0.97 -12.21
CA LEU A 172 -12.11 1.85 -12.36
C LEU A 172 -11.08 1.32 -13.37
N ALA A 173 -11.23 0.10 -13.89
CA ALA A 173 -10.24 -0.52 -14.77
C ALA A 173 -9.89 0.31 -16.02
N ASP A 174 -10.82 1.15 -16.49
CA ASP A 174 -10.62 2.02 -17.66
C ASP A 174 -9.65 3.19 -17.40
N ILE A 175 -9.45 3.56 -16.13
CA ILE A 175 -8.52 4.64 -15.73
C ILE A 175 -7.25 4.12 -15.05
N VAL A 176 -7.11 2.80 -14.92
CA VAL A 176 -5.89 2.16 -14.45
C VAL A 176 -4.80 2.34 -15.49
N ASP A 177 -3.64 2.79 -15.04
CA ASP A 177 -2.44 2.85 -15.85
C ASP A 177 -1.93 1.42 -16.08
N LYS A 178 -2.05 0.94 -17.31
CA LYS A 178 -1.61 -0.41 -17.70
C LYS A 178 -0.09 -0.50 -17.84
N ASN A 179 0.58 0.64 -17.98
CA ASN A 179 2.03 0.73 -18.02
C ASN A 179 2.42 1.56 -16.80
N VAL A 180 2.80 0.94 -15.69
CA VAL A 180 3.38 1.67 -14.56
C VAL A 180 4.79 2.10 -14.98
N ASP A 181 4.86 3.07 -15.89
CA ASP A 181 6.08 3.54 -16.50
C ASP A 181 6.81 4.44 -15.49
N SER A 182 7.95 3.91 -15.06
CA SER A 182 8.99 4.48 -14.22
C SER A 182 8.80 4.37 -12.70
N ILE A 183 9.80 3.73 -12.10
CA ILE A 183 10.17 3.72 -10.69
C ILE A 183 10.12 5.13 -10.09
N ASN A 184 10.42 6.16 -10.89
CA ASN A 184 10.39 7.56 -10.47
C ASN A 184 9.00 8.05 -10.06
N LYS A 185 7.92 7.58 -10.73
CA LYS A 185 6.55 7.89 -10.30
C LYS A 185 6.19 7.18 -9.00
N VAL A 186 6.73 5.99 -8.77
CA VAL A 186 6.61 5.27 -7.49
C VAL A 186 7.29 6.10 -6.41
N ILE A 187 8.56 6.46 -6.57
CA ILE A 187 9.30 7.27 -5.61
C ILE A 187 8.56 8.60 -5.33
N SER A 188 7.99 9.27 -6.34
CA SER A 188 7.25 10.52 -6.14
C SER A 188 5.85 10.35 -5.53
N ALA A 189 5.18 9.22 -5.76
CA ALA A 189 3.84 8.93 -5.22
C ALA A 189 3.89 8.36 -3.79
N PHE A 190 5.08 7.95 -3.32
CA PHE A 190 5.29 7.45 -1.98
C PHE A 190 5.54 8.58 -0.98
N ASN A 191 4.44 9.12 -0.45
CA ASN A 191 4.44 9.83 0.83
C ASN A 191 4.23 8.83 1.98
N SER A 192 4.99 7.72 2.06
CA SER A 192 4.72 6.68 3.06
C SER A 192 5.31 7.02 4.43
N ASP A 193 4.52 6.80 5.49
CA ASP A 193 4.91 6.93 6.89
C ASP A 193 5.92 5.87 7.37
N SER A 194 6.28 4.84 6.56
CA SER A 194 7.31 3.84 6.91
C SER A 194 8.04 3.20 5.72
N GLU A 195 9.34 2.97 5.88
CA GLU A 195 10.23 2.28 4.92
C GLU A 195 9.73 0.88 4.53
N ARG A 196 9.17 0.12 5.48
CA ARG A 196 8.68 -1.25 5.23
C ARG A 196 7.55 -1.28 4.21
N GLU A 197 6.65 -0.31 4.27
CA GLU A 197 5.55 -0.20 3.30
C GLU A 197 6.07 0.19 1.91
N PHE A 198 7.06 1.08 1.86
CA PHE A 198 7.76 1.43 0.62
C PHE A 198 8.36 0.20 -0.05
N VAL A 199 9.21 -0.55 0.64
CA VAL A 199 9.87 -1.73 0.08
C VAL A 199 8.87 -2.76 -0.43
N LEU A 200 7.81 -3.06 0.35
CA LEU A 200 6.78 -4.02 -0.03
C LEU A 200 6.09 -3.62 -1.34
N LYS A 201 5.66 -2.37 -1.46
CA LYS A 201 4.91 -1.92 -2.64
C LYS A 201 5.83 -1.69 -3.84
N CYS A 202 7.05 -1.18 -3.65
CA CYS A 202 8.07 -1.10 -4.69
C CYS A 202 8.32 -2.47 -5.31
N ARG A 203 8.56 -3.51 -4.50
CA ARG A 203 8.69 -4.89 -4.96
C ARG A 203 7.53 -5.31 -5.86
N ASN A 204 6.29 -5.08 -5.40
CA ASN A 204 5.10 -5.49 -6.13
C ASN A 204 4.95 -4.77 -7.48
N ILE A 205 5.32 -3.49 -7.54
CA ILE A 205 5.28 -2.71 -8.78
C ILE A 205 6.34 -3.21 -9.77
N MET A 206 7.58 -3.44 -9.32
CA MET A 206 8.65 -4.00 -10.14
C MET A 206 8.24 -5.35 -10.74
N MET A 207 7.66 -6.22 -9.91
CA MET A 207 7.19 -7.54 -10.35
C MET A 207 6.12 -7.44 -11.44
N LYS A 208 5.17 -6.49 -11.32
CA LYS A 208 4.17 -6.23 -12.37
C LYS A 208 4.77 -5.71 -13.67
N ASN A 209 5.89 -5.00 -13.58
CA ASN A 209 6.66 -4.52 -14.72
C ASN A 209 7.67 -5.55 -15.26
N GLY A 210 7.60 -6.82 -14.81
CA GLY A 210 8.42 -7.91 -15.29
C GLY A 210 9.78 -8.07 -14.61
N VAL A 211 10.10 -7.22 -13.62
CA VAL A 211 11.35 -7.31 -12.84
C VAL A 211 11.09 -8.07 -11.55
N ASN A 212 11.56 -9.31 -11.47
CA ASN A 212 11.41 -10.12 -10.26
C ASN A 212 12.60 -9.93 -9.31
N LEU A 213 12.37 -9.16 -8.24
CA LEU A 213 13.36 -8.95 -7.17
C LEU A 213 13.26 -9.99 -6.04
N GLN A 214 12.30 -10.92 -6.13
CA GLN A 214 12.01 -11.85 -5.05
C GLN A 214 12.85 -13.12 -5.14
N LEU A 215 13.55 -13.44 -4.06
CA LEU A 215 14.24 -14.69 -3.83
C LEU A 215 13.27 -15.75 -3.27
N PRO A 216 13.51 -17.05 -3.54
CA PRO A 216 12.73 -18.14 -2.98
C PRO A 216 12.62 -18.09 -1.44
N PRO A 217 11.48 -18.48 -0.83
CA PRO A 217 11.22 -18.32 0.61
C PRO A 217 12.19 -19.05 1.55
N ASN A 218 12.93 -20.04 1.06
CA ASN A 218 13.90 -20.81 1.82
C ASN A 218 15.31 -20.21 1.80
N ILE A 219 15.54 -19.15 1.02
CA ILE A 219 16.84 -18.45 0.96
C ILE A 219 16.85 -17.37 2.04
N LYS A 220 17.74 -17.51 3.01
CA LYS A 220 17.94 -16.53 4.09
C LYS A 220 19.04 -15.52 3.80
N ASN A 221 20.03 -15.92 3.01
CA ASN A 221 21.15 -15.08 2.62
C ASN A 221 21.45 -15.32 1.14
N GLN A 222 21.78 -14.24 0.44
CA GLN A 222 22.31 -14.28 -0.90
C GLN A 222 23.80 -14.00 -0.85
N VAL A 223 24.60 -14.91 -1.40
CA VAL A 223 26.04 -14.70 -1.61
C VAL A 223 26.28 -14.50 -3.10
N ARG A 224 27.07 -13.51 -3.47
CA ARG A 224 27.51 -13.26 -4.84
C ARG A 224 29.02 -13.19 -4.89
N GLN A 225 29.59 -13.85 -5.88
CA GLN A 225 31.02 -13.83 -6.13
C GLN A 225 31.21 -13.57 -7.62
N SER A 226 31.74 -12.40 -7.94
CA SER A 226 31.87 -11.95 -9.33
C SER A 226 33.03 -10.98 -9.47
N VAL A 227 33.24 -10.56 -10.72
CA VAL A 227 34.13 -9.47 -11.08
C VAL A 227 33.28 -8.20 -11.18
N TYR A 228 33.67 -7.18 -10.42
CA TYR A 228 32.95 -5.92 -10.31
C TYR A 228 33.79 -4.77 -10.86
N HIS A 229 33.12 -3.86 -11.54
CA HIS A 229 33.62 -2.51 -11.78
C HIS A 229 33.26 -1.62 -10.59
N VAL A 230 34.23 -0.87 -10.07
CA VAL A 230 34.03 0.08 -8.97
C VAL A 230 33.50 1.38 -9.54
N GLU A 231 32.24 1.69 -9.27
CA GLU A 231 31.60 2.94 -9.72
C GLU A 231 31.95 4.11 -8.81
N GLU A 232 31.90 3.89 -7.49
CA GLU A 232 32.08 4.94 -6.48
C GLU A 232 32.74 4.35 -5.23
N VAL A 233 33.61 5.12 -4.58
CA VAL A 233 34.22 4.77 -3.29
C VAL A 233 33.97 5.92 -2.32
N ASP A 234 33.00 5.76 -1.41
CA ASP A 234 32.74 6.72 -0.34
C ASP A 234 33.21 6.17 1.00
N ILE A 235 34.52 6.35 1.26
CA ILE A 235 35.16 5.94 2.52
C ILE A 235 35.71 7.13 3.31
N GLU A 236 35.50 8.37 2.87
CA GLU A 236 36.05 9.56 3.54
C GLU A 236 35.09 10.14 4.59
N GLY A 237 33.78 9.89 4.45
CA GLY A 237 32.75 10.33 5.39
C GLY A 237 32.89 9.73 6.81
N THR A 238 32.32 10.39 7.82
CA THR A 238 32.30 9.89 9.22
C THR A 238 31.10 8.99 9.54
N LEU A 239 30.08 9.00 8.69
CA LEU A 239 28.78 8.36 8.97
C LEU A 239 28.56 7.06 8.18
N PHE A 240 28.96 7.04 6.91
CA PHE A 240 28.81 5.89 6.02
C PHE A 240 30.16 5.59 5.37
N LYS A 241 30.45 4.30 5.22
CA LYS A 241 31.64 3.79 4.53
C LYS A 241 31.11 2.77 3.54
N GLU A 242 31.06 3.15 2.27
CA GLU A 242 30.42 2.34 1.23
C GLU A 242 31.21 2.33 -0.07
N ILE A 243 30.98 1.29 -0.86
CA ILE A 243 31.50 1.17 -2.21
C ILE A 243 30.37 0.74 -3.14
N THR A 244 30.26 1.39 -4.29
CA THR A 244 29.27 1.05 -5.32
C THR A 244 29.92 0.16 -6.36
N LEU A 245 29.38 -1.04 -6.53
CA LEU A 245 29.92 -2.08 -7.41
C LEU A 245 28.94 -2.44 -8.52
N PHE A 246 29.42 -2.49 -9.76
CA PHE A 246 28.66 -2.96 -10.91
C PHE A 246 29.18 -4.32 -11.38
N ASP A 247 28.33 -5.34 -11.38
CA ASP A 247 28.71 -6.69 -11.79
C ASP A 247 28.90 -6.76 -13.32
N ILE A 248 30.10 -7.14 -13.77
CA ILE A 248 30.43 -7.07 -15.21
C ILE A 248 29.73 -8.17 -16.01
N PHE A 249 29.35 -9.28 -15.38
CA PHE A 249 28.75 -10.43 -16.07
C PHE A 249 27.23 -10.46 -15.96
N ASP A 250 26.71 -10.17 -14.76
CA ASP A 250 25.30 -10.34 -14.42
C ASP A 250 24.63 -9.02 -13.95
N GLY A 251 25.31 -7.88 -14.14
CA GLY A 251 24.87 -6.58 -13.61
C GLY A 251 23.79 -5.91 -14.45
N GLU A 252 22.55 -5.93 -13.95
CA GLU A 252 21.51 -5.00 -14.40
C GLU A 252 21.43 -3.73 -13.52
N LEU A 253 21.88 -3.82 -12.27
CA LEU A 253 21.80 -2.75 -11.28
C LEU A 253 23.10 -2.67 -10.45
N PRO A 254 23.57 -1.45 -10.12
CA PRO A 254 24.69 -1.27 -9.19
C PRO A 254 24.31 -1.73 -7.77
N LEU A 255 25.29 -2.26 -7.05
CA LEU A 255 25.16 -2.69 -5.66
C LEU A 255 25.92 -1.71 -4.76
N VAL A 256 25.22 -1.10 -3.81
CA VAL A 256 25.85 -0.34 -2.73
C VAL A 256 26.23 -1.33 -1.62
N VAL A 257 27.51 -1.37 -1.28
CA VAL A 257 28.08 -2.32 -0.33
C VAL A 257 28.59 -1.57 0.89
N ASP A 258 28.02 -1.88 2.04
CA ASP A 258 28.46 -1.37 3.33
C ASP A 258 29.81 -1.99 3.74
N LEU A 259 30.68 -1.13 4.26
CA LEU A 259 32.01 -1.48 4.71
C LEU A 259 32.13 -1.27 6.22
N THR A 260 32.71 -2.24 6.89
CA THR A 260 33.20 -2.05 8.25
C THR A 260 34.44 -1.15 8.26
N ILE A 261 34.77 -0.53 9.40
CA ILE A 261 35.96 0.33 9.54
C ILE A 261 37.24 -0.39 9.06
N PRO A 262 37.52 -1.65 9.45
CA PRO A 262 38.70 -2.36 8.95
C PRO A 262 38.70 -2.57 7.42
N GLN A 263 37.53 -2.75 6.81
CA GLN A 263 37.42 -2.89 5.36
C GLN A 263 37.63 -1.56 4.65
N SER A 264 37.13 -0.45 5.20
CA SER A 264 37.40 0.87 4.66
C SER A 264 38.89 1.23 4.74
N ASP A 265 39.55 0.88 5.85
CA ASP A 265 40.99 1.09 6.02
C ASP A 265 41.78 0.27 4.99
N HIS A 266 41.43 -1.01 4.82
CA HIS A 266 42.05 -1.88 3.83
C HIS A 266 41.88 -1.37 2.38
N ILE A 267 40.68 -0.90 2.03
CA ILE A 267 40.41 -0.31 0.71
C ILE A 267 41.25 0.96 0.52
N SER A 268 41.34 1.83 1.53
CA SER A 268 42.18 3.03 1.49
C SER A 268 43.66 2.69 1.28
N GLU A 269 44.18 1.72 2.03
CA GLU A 269 45.58 1.26 1.95
C GLU A 269 45.92 0.59 0.61
N SER A 270 44.96 -0.14 0.02
CA SER A 270 45.14 -0.82 -1.26
C SER A 270 45.22 0.14 -2.45
N GLY A 271 44.83 1.40 -2.27
CA GLY A 271 44.80 2.39 -3.35
C GLY A 271 43.72 2.14 -4.40
N LEU A 272 42.68 1.36 -4.05
CA LEU A 272 41.50 1.13 -4.89
C LEU A 272 40.82 2.46 -5.23
N LYS A 273 40.44 2.63 -6.50
CA LYS A 273 39.77 3.83 -7.00
C LYS A 273 38.58 3.49 -7.88
N GLU A 274 37.72 4.49 -8.07
CA GLU A 274 36.70 4.49 -9.12
C GLU A 274 37.31 4.08 -10.47
N GLY A 275 36.57 3.27 -11.22
CA GLY A 275 37.03 2.70 -12.48
C GLY A 275 37.83 1.40 -12.37
N ASN A 276 38.21 0.96 -11.16
CA ASN A 276 38.96 -0.28 -10.98
C ASN A 276 38.07 -1.51 -11.19
N ILE A 277 38.70 -2.60 -11.61
CA ILE A 277 38.07 -3.91 -11.72
C ILE A 277 38.60 -4.78 -10.60
N ILE A 278 37.69 -5.33 -9.80
CA ILE A 278 38.01 -6.15 -8.63
C ILE A 278 37.27 -7.48 -8.72
N PHE A 279 37.78 -8.47 -8.02
CA PHE A 279 36.99 -9.66 -7.69
C PHE A 279 36.53 -9.55 -6.24
N ALA A 280 35.24 -9.72 -5.99
CA ALA A 280 34.70 -9.59 -4.65
C ALA A 280 33.69 -10.69 -4.34
N THR A 281 33.59 -11.02 -3.05
CA THR A 281 32.53 -11.85 -2.50
C THR A 281 31.67 -10.98 -1.60
N LEU A 282 30.38 -10.89 -1.93
CA LEU A 282 29.38 -10.07 -1.26
C LEU A 282 28.33 -10.96 -0.61
N ILE A 283 27.75 -10.51 0.49
CA ILE A 283 26.62 -11.17 1.15
C ILE A 283 25.54 -10.18 1.51
N SER A 284 24.29 -10.59 1.34
CA SER A 284 23.14 -9.85 1.84
C SER A 284 22.16 -10.81 2.52
N SER A 285 21.54 -10.34 3.59
CA SER A 285 20.40 -11.04 4.19
C SER A 285 19.16 -10.86 3.30
N VAL A 286 18.28 -11.85 3.32
CA VAL A 286 17.00 -11.78 2.62
C VAL A 286 15.93 -11.38 3.62
N SER A 287 15.28 -10.26 3.36
CA SER A 287 14.19 -9.71 4.17
C SER A 287 12.92 -10.56 4.10
N ASP A 288 11.96 -10.30 5.00
CA ASP A 288 10.65 -10.98 5.02
C ASP A 288 9.82 -10.76 3.74
N VAL A 289 10.13 -9.71 2.96
CA VAL A 289 9.51 -9.48 1.65
C VAL A 289 10.19 -10.24 0.51
N GLY A 290 11.24 -11.02 0.82
CA GLY A 290 11.98 -11.85 -0.12
C GLY A 290 13.00 -11.08 -0.97
N MET A 291 13.36 -9.86 -0.59
CA MET A 291 14.39 -9.06 -1.28
C MET A 291 15.69 -9.04 -0.48
N THR A 292 16.82 -8.91 -1.17
CA THR A 292 18.11 -8.60 -0.53
C THR A 292 18.04 -7.25 0.18
N SER A 293 18.58 -7.20 1.38
CA SER A 293 18.76 -5.97 2.17
C SER A 293 20.11 -5.32 1.83
N GLU A 294 20.75 -4.67 2.80
CA GLU A 294 22.12 -4.17 2.70
C GLU A 294 23.09 -5.26 2.25
N TRP A 295 23.98 -4.92 1.33
CA TRP A 295 25.06 -5.80 0.89
C TRP A 295 26.30 -5.50 1.71
N ASN A 296 26.97 -6.55 2.17
CA ASN A 296 28.17 -6.48 2.99
C ASN A 296 29.31 -7.16 2.25
N LEU A 297 30.51 -6.60 2.37
CA LEU A 297 31.71 -7.19 1.82
C LEU A 297 32.17 -8.38 2.68
N ILE A 298 32.41 -9.54 2.06
CA ILE A 298 33.11 -10.68 2.72
C ILE A 298 34.59 -10.63 2.39
N ASN A 299 34.92 -10.56 1.11
CA ASN A 299 36.30 -10.52 0.62
C ASN A 299 36.39 -9.65 -0.64
N ILE A 300 37.54 -9.02 -0.81
CA ILE A 300 37.92 -8.26 -2.00
C ILE A 300 39.35 -8.62 -2.38
N ASP A 301 39.54 -9.03 -3.63
CA ASP A 301 40.86 -9.21 -4.21
C ASP A 301 41.15 -7.94 -5.04
N VAL A 302 41.96 -7.05 -4.44
CA VAL A 302 42.41 -5.80 -5.07
C VAL A 302 43.68 -6.08 -5.89
N PRO A 303 43.84 -5.48 -7.09
CA PRO A 303 45.06 -5.59 -7.90
C PRO A 303 46.33 -5.09 -7.21
#